data_AF-A0A933L913-F1
#
_entry.id   AF-A0A933L913-F1
#
_cell.length_a   1.000
_cell.length_b   1.000
_cell.length_c   1.000
_cell.angle_alpha   90.00
_cell.angle_beta   90.00
_cell.angle_gamma   90.00
#
_symmetry.space_group_name_H-M   'P 1'
#
loop_
_entity.id
_entity.type
_entity.pdbx_description
1 polymer ?
#
loop_
_entity_poly.entity_id
_entity_poly.type
_entity_poly.pdbx_seq_one_letter_code
_entity_poly.pdbx_strand_id
1 'polypeptide(L)'
;MTNGVQLGVDFGRREPWFARRPRLALSVAVVLFVGIFVLQLVVHGTDDSLSELYVLPVSLVAFAFGYRSAMIAGVVAVLLLVTWALLTGSSLSPLAWTTSIGLILLLGALVGASADRIRDARRAERYAYQISMMQRDAAEVNDTVVQSIAAAKWMLEAGQIERAGALLDETATTAQGLVSRVLGAASALTDDVRRPHRVLYSSDAE
;
A
#
# COMPACT_ATOMS: atom_id res chain seq x y z
N MET A 1 -1.61 15.59 36.78
CA MET A 1 -2.84 15.64 35.98
C MET A 1 -2.59 16.54 34.78
N THR A 2 -2.10 15.98 33.67
CA THR A 2 -1.94 16.68 32.39
C THR A 2 -2.76 15.93 31.36
N ASN A 3 -3.90 16.53 31.00
CA ASN A 3 -4.80 16.00 29.97
C ASN A 3 -4.10 16.08 28.61
N GLY A 4 -3.56 14.95 28.17
CA GLY A 4 -3.16 14.74 26.78
C GLY A 4 -4.42 14.67 25.93
N VAL A 5 -4.77 15.78 25.28
CA VAL A 5 -5.81 15.80 24.24
C VAL A 5 -5.30 14.94 23.08
N GLN A 6 -5.69 13.67 23.07
CA GLN A 6 -5.65 12.85 21.86
C GLN A 6 -6.68 13.43 20.91
N LEU A 7 -6.24 14.31 20.01
CA LEU A 7 -7.00 14.65 18.81
C LEU A 7 -7.11 13.37 17.98
N GLY A 8 -8.20 12.64 18.20
CA GLY A 8 -8.67 11.55 17.35
C GLY A 8 -9.08 12.13 16.01
N VAL A 9 -8.09 12.49 15.18
CA VAL A 9 -8.34 12.76 13.77
C VAL A 9 -8.52 11.39 13.13
N ASP A 10 -9.75 10.91 13.13
CA ASP A 10 -10.18 9.73 12.41
C ASP A 10 -10.16 10.08 10.90
N PHE A 11 -8.96 10.18 10.33
CA PHE A 11 -8.77 10.09 8.90
C PHE A 11 -9.18 8.68 8.51
N GLY A 12 -10.48 8.49 8.29
CA GLY A 12 -11.05 7.20 7.93
C GLY A 12 -10.13 6.51 6.93
N ARG A 13 -9.65 5.33 7.32
CA ARG A 13 -8.71 4.43 6.60
C ARG A 13 -9.27 3.95 5.25
N ARG A 14 -9.78 4.86 4.42
CA ARG A 14 -10.07 4.62 3.02
C ARG A 14 -8.75 4.82 2.30
N GLU A 15 -8.12 3.70 1.94
CA GLU A 15 -7.03 3.74 0.98
C GLU A 15 -7.46 4.61 -0.21
N PRO A 16 -6.62 5.56 -0.64
CA PRO A 16 -7.00 6.50 -1.70
C PRO A 16 -7.46 5.74 -2.95
N TRP A 17 -8.47 6.29 -3.64
CA TRP A 17 -9.13 5.60 -4.76
C TRP A 17 -8.16 5.14 -5.86
N PHE A 18 -7.08 5.90 -6.08
CA PHE A 18 -6.04 5.60 -7.06
C PHE A 18 -5.15 4.40 -6.66
N ALA A 19 -5.02 4.12 -5.36
CA ALA A 19 -4.31 2.93 -4.88
C ALA A 19 -5.16 1.66 -5.06
N ARG A 20 -6.49 1.78 -4.98
CA ARG A 20 -7.43 0.66 -5.17
C ARG A 20 -7.67 0.32 -6.63
N ARG A 21 -7.59 1.29 -7.53
CA ARG A 21 -7.90 1.12 -8.96
C ARG A 21 -6.78 1.68 -9.85
N PRO A 22 -5.63 0.98 -9.95
CA PRO A 22 -4.46 1.47 -10.67
C PRO A 22 -4.74 1.78 -12.14
N ARG A 23 -5.56 0.96 -12.82
CA ARG A 23 -5.95 1.19 -14.22
C ARG A 23 -6.69 2.52 -14.41
N LEU A 24 -7.62 2.86 -13.52
CA LEU A 24 -8.33 4.14 -13.58
C LEU A 24 -7.40 5.31 -13.30
N ALA A 25 -6.49 5.17 -12.33
CA ALA A 25 -5.49 6.20 -12.06
C ALA A 25 -4.61 6.48 -13.29
N LEU A 26 -4.21 5.42 -14.01
CA LEU A 26 -3.47 5.56 -15.26
C LEU A 26 -4.30 6.25 -16.34
N SER A 27 -5.56 5.85 -16.55
CA SER A 27 -6.44 6.50 -17.53
C SER A 27 -6.62 7.99 -17.23
N VAL A 28 -6.83 8.36 -15.97
CA VAL A 28 -6.95 9.76 -15.53
C VAL A 28 -5.65 10.52 -15.78
N ALA A 29 -4.49 9.92 -15.48
CA ALA A 29 -3.20 10.53 -15.74
C ALA A 29 -2.95 10.77 -17.24
N VAL A 30 -3.30 9.81 -18.11
CA VAL A 30 -3.19 9.96 -19.56
C VAL A 30 -4.10 11.09 -20.05
N VAL A 31 -5.35 11.14 -19.58
CA VAL A 31 -6.29 12.22 -19.93
C VAL A 31 -5.74 13.58 -19.49
N LEU A 32 -5.14 13.67 -18.30
CA LEU A 32 -4.47 14.88 -17.81
C LEU A 32 -3.29 15.29 -18.71
N PHE A 33 -2.39 14.36 -19.03
CA PHE A 33 -1.26 14.63 -19.92
C PHE A 33 -1.71 15.17 -21.28
N VAL A 34 -2.66 14.48 -21.91
CA VAL A 34 -3.19 14.87 -23.22
C VAL A 34 -3.94 16.20 -23.12
N GLY A 35 -4.77 16.38 -22.09
CA GLY A 35 -5.53 17.61 -21.88
C GLY A 35 -4.64 18.84 -21.66
N ILE A 36 -3.59 18.72 -20.84
CA ILE A 36 -2.61 19.79 -20.62
C ILE A 36 -1.90 20.13 -21.93
N PHE A 37 -1.44 19.12 -22.67
CA PHE A 37 -0.76 19.32 -23.96
C PHE A 37 -1.64 20.02 -25.00
N VAL A 38 -2.89 19.56 -25.16
CA VAL A 38 -3.85 20.19 -26.08
C VAL A 38 -4.16 21.61 -25.65
N LEU A 39 -4.35 21.85 -24.34
CA LEU A 39 -4.56 23.19 -23.82
C LEU A 39 -3.36 24.11 -24.12
N GLN A 40 -2.14 23.59 -23.98
CA GLN A 40 -0.91 24.30 -24.30
C GLN A 40 -0.78 24.64 -25.80
N LEU A 41 -1.37 23.84 -26.69
CA LEU A 41 -1.42 24.14 -28.12
C LEU A 41 -2.49 25.18 -28.49
N VAL A 42 -3.61 25.21 -27.77
CA VAL A 42 -4.72 26.14 -28.07
C VAL A 42 -4.47 27.51 -27.46
N VAL A 43 -3.94 27.56 -26.23
CA VAL A 43 -3.63 28.80 -25.51
C VAL A 43 -2.30 29.35 -26.03
N HIS A 44 -2.40 30.25 -27.01
CA HIS A 44 -1.24 30.97 -27.54
C HIS A 44 -0.97 32.18 -26.62
N GLY A 45 0.03 32.06 -25.75
CA GLY A 45 0.46 33.13 -24.85
C GLY A 45 1.86 32.87 -24.29
N THR A 46 2.56 33.95 -23.93
CA THR A 46 3.93 33.94 -23.37
C THR A 46 4.05 33.34 -21.98
N ASP A 47 2.95 32.88 -21.37
CA ASP A 47 2.95 32.36 -20.01
C ASP A 47 3.34 30.88 -19.99
N ASP A 48 4.62 30.65 -19.68
CA ASP A 48 5.25 29.33 -19.51
C ASP A 48 4.67 28.53 -18.32
N SER A 49 3.76 29.14 -17.54
CA SER A 49 3.14 28.58 -16.33
C SER A 49 2.31 27.31 -16.56
N LEU A 50 1.83 27.05 -17.78
CA LEU A 50 1.09 25.82 -18.08
C LEU A 50 1.97 24.56 -17.98
N SER A 51 3.28 24.70 -18.13
CA SER A 51 4.23 23.59 -17.99
C SER A 51 4.27 23.03 -16.55
N GLU A 52 3.91 23.84 -15.56
CA GLU A 52 3.84 23.42 -14.15
C GLU A 52 2.70 22.42 -13.89
N LEU A 53 1.64 22.43 -14.70
CA LEU A 53 0.50 21.52 -14.55
C LEU A 53 0.87 20.05 -14.78
N TYR A 54 1.96 19.76 -15.50
CA TYR A 54 2.44 18.39 -15.70
C TYR A 54 2.86 17.71 -14.38
N VAL A 55 3.09 18.47 -13.30
CA VAL A 55 3.34 17.91 -11.96
C VAL A 55 2.14 17.10 -11.45
N LEU A 56 0.91 17.46 -11.83
CA LEU A 56 -0.30 16.76 -11.39
C LEU A 56 -0.38 15.31 -11.92
N PRO A 57 -0.33 15.03 -13.23
CA PRO A 57 -0.34 13.66 -13.71
C PRO A 57 0.92 12.87 -13.30
N VAL A 58 2.09 13.51 -13.22
CA VAL A 58 3.32 12.84 -12.74
C VAL A 58 3.17 12.39 -11.30
N SER A 59 2.66 13.25 -10.41
CA SER A 59 2.43 12.89 -9.00
C SER A 59 1.36 11.82 -8.85
N LEU A 60 0.28 11.87 -9.64
CA LEU A 60 -0.76 10.83 -9.64
C LEU A 60 -0.19 9.46 -10.01
N VAL A 61 0.63 9.38 -11.06
CA VAL A 61 1.30 8.14 -11.47
C VAL A 61 2.28 7.67 -10.40
N ALA A 62 3.04 8.58 -9.79
CA ALA A 62 3.94 8.26 -8.69
C ALA A 62 3.20 7.64 -7.50
N PHE A 63 2.08 8.22 -7.08
CA PHE A 63 1.27 7.71 -5.98
C PHE A 63 0.55 6.39 -6.31
N ALA A 64 0.19 6.16 -7.57
CA ALA A 64 -0.49 4.94 -8.01
C ALA A 64 0.47 3.76 -8.23
N PHE A 65 1.69 4.00 -8.72
CA PHE A 65 2.59 2.94 -9.19
C PHE A 65 4.01 2.98 -8.61
N GLY A 66 4.44 4.07 -7.97
CA GLY A 66 5.72 4.19 -7.24
C GLY A 66 6.80 4.95 -7.99
N TYR A 67 8.06 4.78 -7.56
CA TYR A 67 9.19 5.55 -8.10
C TYR A 67 9.48 5.26 -9.58
N ARG A 68 9.50 3.99 -10.00
CA ARG A 68 9.85 3.62 -11.39
C ARG A 68 8.88 4.21 -12.41
N SER A 69 7.60 4.17 -12.11
CA SER A 69 6.55 4.77 -12.93
C SER A 69 6.58 6.30 -12.90
N ALA A 70 6.98 6.91 -11.78
CA ALA A 70 7.16 8.36 -11.69
C ALA A 70 8.28 8.84 -12.63
N MET A 71 9.38 8.08 -12.74
CA MET A 71 10.45 8.37 -13.71
C MET A 71 9.96 8.29 -15.14
N ILE A 72 9.24 7.23 -15.50
CA ILE A 72 8.67 7.09 -16.85
C ILE A 72 7.70 8.25 -17.14
N ALA A 73 6.82 8.58 -16.20
CA ALA A 73 5.89 9.71 -16.36
C ALA A 73 6.62 11.05 -16.49
N GLY A 74 7.70 11.27 -15.74
CA GLY A 74 8.54 12.47 -15.86
C GLY A 74 9.19 12.57 -17.23
N VAL A 75 9.72 11.47 -17.76
CA VAL A 75 10.28 11.44 -19.14
C VAL A 75 9.19 11.74 -20.17
N VAL A 76 8.00 11.17 -20.02
CA VAL A 76 6.86 11.46 -20.91
C VAL A 76 6.47 12.94 -20.86
N ALA A 77 6.46 13.55 -19.68
CA ALA A 77 6.21 14.98 -19.51
C ALA A 77 7.23 15.83 -20.27
N VAL A 78 8.52 15.50 -20.14
CA VAL A 78 9.61 16.20 -20.85
C VAL A 78 9.47 16.05 -22.36
N LEU A 79 9.14 14.84 -22.85
CA LEU A 79 8.94 14.61 -24.29
C LEU A 79 7.77 15.42 -24.84
N LEU A 80 6.66 15.52 -24.10
CA LEU A 80 5.52 16.36 -24.48
C LEU A 80 5.91 17.83 -24.55
N LEU A 81 6.67 18.32 -23.56
CA LEU A 81 7.17 19.70 -23.53
C LEU A 81 8.08 20.01 -24.74
N VAL A 82 9.02 19.11 -25.05
CA VAL A 82 9.90 19.22 -26.25
C VAL A 82 9.08 19.22 -27.53
N THR A 83 8.09 18.33 -27.63
CA THR A 83 7.22 18.25 -28.80
C THR A 83 6.43 19.54 -28.99
N TRP A 84 5.89 20.11 -27.92
CA TRP A 84 5.18 21.38 -27.97
C TRP A 84 6.08 22.52 -28.47
N ALA A 85 7.27 22.67 -27.90
CA ALA A 85 8.18 23.75 -28.27
C ALA A 85 8.65 23.67 -29.73
N LEU A 86 8.83 22.45 -30.26
CA LEU A 86 9.13 22.24 -31.67
C LEU A 86 7.96 22.62 -32.58
N LEU A 87 6.72 22.35 -32.17
CA LEU A 87 5.52 22.67 -32.95
C LEU A 87 5.22 24.17 -32.98
N THR A 88 5.47 24.89 -31.88
CA THR A 88 5.21 26.33 -31.78
C THR A 88 6.38 27.20 -32.21
N GLY A 89 7.57 26.61 -32.44
CA GLY A 89 8.78 27.35 -32.78
C GLY A 89 9.29 28.25 -31.64
N SER A 90 8.89 27.95 -30.40
CA SER A 90 9.20 28.79 -29.24
C SER A 90 10.70 28.75 -28.90
N SER A 91 11.37 29.89 -29.03
CA SER A 91 12.76 30.06 -28.61
C SER A 91 12.85 30.31 -27.09
N LEU A 92 12.56 29.28 -26.31
CA LEU A 92 12.79 29.30 -24.86
C LEU A 92 14.29 29.42 -24.56
N SER A 93 14.64 30.20 -23.54
CA SER A 93 16.02 30.29 -23.08
C SER A 93 16.55 28.91 -22.67
N PRO A 94 17.79 28.51 -23.05
CA PRO A 94 18.40 27.26 -22.63
C PRO A 94 18.40 27.07 -21.10
N LEU A 95 18.42 28.17 -20.34
CA LEU A 95 18.34 28.16 -18.88
C LEU A 95 16.93 27.79 -18.39
N ALA A 96 15.87 28.32 -19.00
CA ALA A 96 14.49 28.00 -18.66
C ALA A 96 14.18 26.51 -18.92
N TRP A 97 14.75 25.97 -20.00
CA TRP A 97 14.68 24.54 -20.34
C TRP A 97 15.30 23.65 -19.26
N THR A 98 16.54 23.95 -18.87
CA THR A 98 17.26 23.11 -17.89
C THR A 98 16.63 23.19 -16.51
N THR A 99 16.16 24.36 -16.08
CA THR A 99 15.41 24.52 -14.83
C THR A 99 14.11 23.72 -14.84
N SER A 100 13.31 23.80 -15.89
CA SER A 100 12.00 23.13 -15.96
C SER A 100 12.14 21.61 -16.01
N ILE A 101 13.02 21.09 -16.86
CA ILE A 101 13.32 19.65 -16.92
C ILE A 101 13.86 19.18 -15.58
N GLY A 102 14.82 19.90 -15.00
CA GLY A 102 15.41 19.58 -13.71
C GLY A 102 14.36 19.52 -12.60
N LEU A 103 13.46 20.50 -12.53
CA LEU A 103 12.41 20.57 -11.52
C LEU A 103 11.39 19.44 -11.68
N ILE A 104 10.92 19.16 -12.90
CA ILE A 104 9.96 18.08 -13.17
C ILE A 104 10.54 16.72 -12.78
N LEU A 105 11.79 16.44 -13.18
CA LEU A 105 12.45 15.18 -12.86
C LEU A 105 12.75 15.06 -11.36
N LEU A 106 13.21 16.14 -10.73
CA LEU A 106 13.48 16.18 -9.30
C LEU A 106 12.20 15.97 -8.48
N LEU A 107 11.11 16.64 -8.85
CA LEU A 107 9.80 16.48 -8.20
C LEU A 107 9.26 15.06 -8.42
N GLY A 108 9.32 14.54 -9.64
CA GLY A 108 8.92 13.16 -9.93
C GLY A 108 9.70 12.15 -9.09
N ALA A 109 11.02 12.34 -8.96
CA ALA A 109 11.87 11.50 -8.13
C ALA A 109 11.52 11.60 -6.64
N LEU A 110 11.39 12.82 -6.12
CA LEU A 110 11.12 13.08 -4.71
C LEU A 110 9.74 12.55 -4.29
N VAL A 111 8.72 12.82 -5.10
CA VAL A 111 7.35 12.33 -4.87
C VAL A 111 7.32 10.80 -4.99
N GLY A 112 7.98 10.22 -5.99
CA GLY A 112 8.09 8.77 -6.16
C GLY A 112 8.74 8.09 -4.94
N ALA A 113 9.86 8.62 -4.47
CA ALA A 113 10.56 8.10 -3.29
C ALA A 113 9.71 8.24 -2.01
N SER A 114 8.97 9.35 -1.88
CA SER A 114 8.06 9.57 -0.74
C SER A 114 6.88 8.61 -0.76
N ALA A 115 6.30 8.38 -1.94
CA ALA A 115 5.20 7.43 -2.13
C ALA A 115 5.63 6.00 -1.77
N ASP A 116 6.83 5.59 -2.17
CA ASP A 116 7.37 4.27 -1.84
C ASP A 116 7.66 4.14 -0.34
N ARG A 117 8.25 5.15 0.30
CA ARG A 117 8.43 5.18 1.77
C ARG A 117 7.11 5.01 2.52
N ILE A 118 6.04 5.68 2.09
CA ILE A 118 4.72 5.57 2.71
C ILE A 118 4.15 4.16 2.53
N ARG A 119 4.34 3.55 1.35
CA ARG A 119 3.88 2.17 1.10
C ARG A 119 4.61 1.15 1.95
N ASP A 120 5.92 1.30 2.07
CA ASP A 120 6.75 0.41 2.88
C ASP A 120 6.42 0.56 4.37
N ALA A 121 6.21 1.78 4.85
CA ALA A 121 5.73 2.02 6.22
C ALA A 121 4.38 1.34 6.49
N ARG A 122 3.43 1.43 5.54
CA ARG A 122 2.11 0.76 5.67
C ARG A 122 2.20 -0.76 5.60
N ARG A 123 3.15 -1.32 4.84
CA ARG A 123 3.39 -2.76 4.80
C ARG A 123 3.96 -3.24 6.15
N ALA A 124 4.93 -2.51 6.68
CA ALA A 124 5.49 -2.78 8.01
C ALA A 124 4.43 -2.67 9.12
N GLU A 125 3.56 -1.66 9.09
CA GLU A 125 2.45 -1.52 10.05
C GLU A 125 1.48 -2.70 9.97
N ARG A 126 1.07 -3.10 8.75
CA ARG A 126 0.18 -4.26 8.56
C ARG A 126 0.80 -5.55 9.10
N TYR A 127 2.10 -5.76 8.84
CA TYR A 127 2.81 -6.93 9.32
C TYR A 127 2.94 -6.94 10.85
N ALA A 128 3.29 -5.80 11.45
CA ALA A 128 3.35 -5.65 12.91
C ALA A 128 1.99 -5.88 13.58
N TYR A 129 0.91 -5.36 12.98
CA TYR A 129 -0.45 -5.58 13.47
C TYR A 129 -0.82 -7.08 13.43
N GLN A 130 -0.54 -7.78 12.34
CA GLN A 130 -0.78 -9.21 12.24
C GLN A 130 0.00 -10.02 13.29
N ILE A 131 1.28 -9.67 13.53
CA ILE A 131 2.08 -10.31 14.59
C ILE A 131 1.45 -10.06 15.96
N SER A 132 1.03 -8.83 16.25
CA SER A 132 0.41 -8.51 17.55
C SER A 132 -0.90 -9.27 17.79
N MET A 133 -1.67 -9.54 16.74
CA MET A 133 -2.88 -10.35 16.83
C MET A 133 -2.53 -11.81 17.12
N MET A 134 -1.56 -12.38 16.41
CA MET A 134 -1.09 -13.74 16.67
C MET A 134 -0.57 -13.92 18.09
N GLN A 135 0.13 -12.92 18.64
CA GLN A 135 0.61 -12.96 20.02
C GLN A 135 -0.53 -12.93 21.05
N ARG A 136 -1.57 -12.13 20.81
CA ARG A 136 -2.76 -12.10 21.69
C ARG A 136 -3.49 -13.43 21.67
N ASP A 137 -3.74 -13.98 20.49
CA ASP A 137 -4.40 -15.27 20.34
C ASP A 137 -3.59 -16.38 21.06
N ALA A 138 -2.27 -16.38 20.92
CA ALA A 138 -1.41 -17.35 21.61
C ALA A 138 -1.48 -17.23 23.15
N ALA A 139 -1.55 -16.01 23.67
CA ALA A 139 -1.63 -15.75 25.11
C ALA A 139 -2.97 -16.20 25.71
N GLU A 140 -4.09 -15.87 25.06
CA GLU A 140 -5.44 -16.28 25.50
C GLU A 140 -5.59 -17.81 25.49
N VAL A 141 -5.01 -18.47 24.48
CA VAL A 141 -5.03 -19.93 24.38
C VAL A 141 -4.19 -20.57 25.47
N ASN A 142 -3.00 -20.05 25.75
CA ASN A 142 -2.16 -20.55 26.83
C ASN A 142 -2.92 -20.47 28.16
N ASP A 143 -3.55 -19.33 28.45
CA ASP A 143 -4.36 -19.15 29.66
C ASP A 143 -5.52 -20.17 29.74
N THR A 144 -6.27 -20.34 28.65
CA THR A 144 -7.39 -21.31 28.59
C THR A 144 -6.91 -22.75 28.84
N VAL A 145 -5.80 -23.16 28.23
CA VAL A 145 -5.22 -24.50 28.40
C VAL A 145 -4.71 -24.69 29.83
N VAL A 146 -4.04 -23.69 30.41
CA VAL A 146 -3.56 -23.76 31.80
C VAL A 146 -4.73 -23.87 32.77
N GLN A 147 -5.81 -23.11 32.55
CA GLN A 147 -7.01 -23.16 33.38
C GLN A 147 -7.72 -24.51 33.29
N SER A 148 -7.88 -25.09 32.09
CA SER A 148 -8.56 -26.37 31.95
C SER A 148 -7.72 -27.53 32.52
N ILE A 149 -6.39 -27.49 32.40
CA ILE A 149 -5.49 -28.45 33.06
C ILE A 149 -5.61 -28.34 34.58
N ALA A 150 -5.66 -27.12 35.13
CA ALA A 150 -5.84 -26.92 36.56
C ALA A 150 -7.18 -27.46 37.05
N ALA A 151 -8.26 -27.21 36.30
CA ALA A 151 -9.60 -27.74 36.60
C ALA A 151 -9.66 -29.27 36.49
N ALA A 152 -9.04 -29.86 35.47
CA ALA A 152 -8.95 -31.31 35.31
C ALA A 152 -8.17 -31.96 36.46
N LYS A 153 -7.05 -31.36 36.88
CA LYS A 153 -6.29 -31.81 38.06
C LYS A 153 -7.15 -31.81 39.32
N TRP A 154 -7.90 -30.75 39.56
CA TRP A 154 -8.79 -30.67 40.71
C TRP A 154 -9.89 -31.75 40.67
N MET A 155 -10.47 -32.00 39.48
CA MET A 155 -11.45 -33.08 39.29
C MET A 155 -10.85 -34.48 39.53
N LEU A 156 -9.60 -34.71 39.11
CA LEU A 156 -8.88 -35.96 39.41
C LEU A 156 -8.66 -36.13 40.93
N GLU A 157 -8.23 -35.07 41.63
CA GLU A 157 -8.05 -35.09 43.08
C GLU A 157 -9.36 -35.35 43.84
N ALA A 158 -10.49 -34.92 43.28
CA ALA A 158 -11.83 -35.19 43.81
C ALA A 158 -12.39 -36.57 43.41
N GLY A 159 -11.61 -37.42 42.71
CA GLY A 159 -12.04 -38.75 42.25
C GLY A 159 -12.99 -38.75 41.04
N GLN A 160 -13.18 -37.62 40.36
CA GLN A 160 -14.04 -37.47 39.18
C GLN A 160 -13.26 -37.79 37.89
N ILE A 161 -12.73 -39.02 37.78
CA ILE A 161 -11.79 -39.42 36.72
C ILE A 161 -12.39 -39.24 35.32
N GLU A 162 -13.63 -39.68 35.10
CA GLU A 162 -14.27 -39.63 33.77
C GLU A 162 -14.50 -38.19 33.31
N ARG A 163 -14.90 -37.29 34.22
CA ARG A 163 -15.11 -35.87 33.92
C ARG A 163 -13.81 -35.13 33.65
N ALA A 164 -12.76 -35.44 34.42
CA ALA A 164 -11.44 -34.89 34.18
C ALA A 164 -10.88 -35.35 32.82
N GLY A 165 -11.07 -36.62 32.47
CA GLY A 165 -10.69 -37.17 31.16
C GLY A 165 -11.40 -36.45 30.01
N ALA A 166 -12.72 -36.26 30.12
CA ALA A 166 -13.50 -35.55 29.09
C ALA A 166 -13.04 -34.10 28.90
N LEU A 167 -12.76 -33.36 29.99
CA LEU A 167 -12.29 -31.97 29.90
C LEU A 167 -10.91 -31.87 29.23
N LEU A 168 -10.00 -32.81 29.51
CA LEU A 168 -8.68 -32.84 28.88
C LEU A 168 -8.76 -33.14 27.38
N ASP A 169 -9.65 -34.05 26.97
CA ASP A 169 -9.82 -34.43 25.56
C ASP A 169 -10.42 -33.29 24.73
N GLU A 170 -11.38 -32.56 25.30
CA GLU A 170 -11.94 -31.33 24.72
C GLU A 170 -10.88 -30.23 24.59
N THR A 171 -10.06 -30.05 25.63
CA THR A 171 -8.94 -29.08 25.60
C THR A 171 -7.92 -29.45 24.53
N ALA A 172 -7.55 -30.73 24.43
CA ALA A 172 -6.59 -31.21 23.45
C ALA A 172 -7.09 -30.99 22.01
N THR A 173 -8.36 -31.28 21.75
CA THR A 173 -9.00 -31.04 20.46
C THR A 173 -9.02 -29.55 20.10
N THR A 174 -9.35 -28.69 21.07
CA THR A 174 -9.35 -27.24 20.90
C THR A 174 -7.96 -26.70 20.60
N ALA A 175 -6.95 -27.11 21.37
CA ALA A 175 -5.55 -26.74 21.18
C ALA A 175 -5.02 -27.19 19.80
N GLN A 176 -5.35 -28.42 19.38
CA GLN A 176 -4.92 -28.95 18.09
C GLN A 176 -5.55 -28.18 16.91
N GLY A 177 -6.83 -27.83 17.00
CA GLY A 177 -7.50 -26.99 16.00
C GLY A 177 -6.87 -25.60 15.87
N LEU A 178 -6.48 -24.99 16.99
CA LEU A 178 -5.80 -23.69 17.02
C LEU A 178 -4.39 -23.76 16.41
N VAL A 179 -3.59 -24.76 16.77
CA VAL A 179 -2.25 -24.96 16.18
C VAL A 179 -2.34 -25.16 14.67
N SER A 180 -3.33 -25.92 14.19
CA SER A 180 -3.57 -26.10 12.75
C SER A 180 -3.88 -24.76 12.05
N ARG A 181 -4.70 -23.89 12.66
CA ARG A 181 -4.97 -22.54 12.12
C ARG A 181 -3.71 -21.66 12.07
N VAL A 182 -2.92 -21.64 13.13
CA VAL A 182 -1.68 -20.84 13.20
C VAL A 182 -0.66 -21.32 12.16
N LEU A 183 -0.45 -22.64 12.05
CA LEU A 183 0.44 -23.22 11.03
C LEU A 183 -0.07 -22.98 9.60
N GLY A 184 -1.40 -23.00 9.40
CA GLY A 184 -2.03 -22.64 8.14
C GLY A 184 -1.88 -21.16 7.77
N ALA A 185 -1.96 -20.25 8.75
CA ALA A 185 -1.74 -18.82 8.52
C ALA A 185 -0.27 -18.48 8.25
N ALA A 186 0.66 -19.10 8.99
CA ALA A 186 2.10 -18.91 8.81
C ALA A 186 2.59 -19.43 7.45
N SER A 187 2.05 -20.55 6.97
CA SER A 187 2.37 -21.06 5.63
C SER A 187 1.85 -20.14 4.52
N ALA A 188 0.63 -19.60 4.66
CA ALA A 188 0.08 -18.62 3.74
C ALA A 188 0.92 -17.33 3.66
N LEU A 189 1.39 -16.81 4.79
CA LEU A 189 2.30 -15.66 4.85
C LEU A 189 3.66 -15.94 4.18
N THR A 190 4.19 -17.14 4.40
CA THR A 190 5.47 -17.56 3.79
C THR A 190 5.33 -17.68 2.27
N ASP A 191 4.20 -18.16 1.78
CA ASP A 191 3.92 -18.24 0.33
C ASP A 191 3.73 -16.86 -0.31
N ASP A 192 3.13 -15.90 0.38
CA ASP A 192 2.98 -14.51 -0.10
C ASP A 192 4.34 -13.81 -0.26
N VAL A 193 5.26 -14.04 0.69
CA VAL A 193 6.66 -13.55 0.59
C VAL A 193 7.43 -14.27 -0.53
N ARG A 194 7.11 -15.53 -0.83
CA ARG A 194 7.79 -16.35 -1.85
C ARG A 194 7.28 -16.09 -3.28
N ARG A 195 6.06 -15.58 -3.47
CA ARG A 195 5.47 -15.32 -4.81
C ARG A 195 4.99 -13.87 -4.99
N PRO A 196 5.89 -12.88 -5.08
CA PRO A 196 5.48 -11.48 -5.29
C PRO A 196 4.94 -11.15 -6.71
N HIS A 197 5.00 -12.05 -7.71
CA HIS A 197 4.72 -11.71 -9.11
C HIS A 197 4.01 -12.80 -9.94
N ARG A 198 2.87 -13.33 -9.49
CA ARG A 198 2.04 -14.19 -10.37
C ARG A 198 0.54 -14.10 -10.13
N VAL A 199 0.00 -12.88 -10.15
CA VAL A 199 -1.44 -12.68 -10.35
C VAL A 199 -1.63 -11.53 -11.33
N LEU A 200 -1.93 -11.88 -12.58
CA LEU A 200 -2.69 -11.16 -13.62
C LEU A 200 -2.19 -11.60 -15.00
N TYR A 201 -2.56 -12.80 -15.43
CA TYR A 201 -2.94 -13.14 -16.82
C TYR A 201 -3.45 -14.60 -16.86
N SER A 202 -4.73 -14.76 -16.51
CA SER A 202 -5.62 -15.85 -16.95
C SER A 202 -7.03 -15.30 -16.74
N SER A 203 -7.99 -15.37 -17.64
CA SER A 203 -8.10 -15.95 -18.97
C SER A 203 -9.42 -15.41 -19.50
N ASP A 204 -9.39 -14.49 -20.44
CA ASP A 204 -10.57 -14.16 -21.26
C ASP A 204 -10.10 -14.21 -22.72
N ALA A 205 -10.06 -15.43 -23.23
CA ALA A 205 -10.01 -15.77 -24.64
C ALA A 205 -10.69 -17.14 -24.77
N GLU A 206 -12.01 -17.11 -24.64
CA GLU A 206 -12.87 -17.93 -25.48
C GLU A 206 -12.92 -17.29 -26.88
#